data_AF-A0A4Q2JNZ8-F1
#
_entry.id   AF-A0A4Q2JNZ8-F1
#
_cell.length_a   1.000
_cell.length_b   1.000
_cell.length_c   1.000
_cell.angle_alpha   90.00
_cell.angle_beta   90.00
_cell.angle_gamma   90.00
#
_symmetry.space_group_name_H-M   'P 1'
#
loop_
_entity.id
_entity.type
_entity.pdbx_description
1 polymer ?
#
loop_
_entity_poly.entity_id
_entity_poly.type
_entity_poly.pdbx_seq_one_letter_code
_entity_poly.pdbx_strand_id
1 'polypeptide(L)'
;MRLTLIGKPGCHLCDDAREVVACVREELAATPGSPRTTLEERSIIDDEALRARYAEEIPVLLIDDEVHGYWRIDPVRLKTALLARG
;
A
#
# COMPACT_ATOMS: atom_id res chain seq x y z
N MET A 1 6.00 5.76 -9.26
CA MET A 1 4.95 5.91 -8.25
C MET A 1 5.44 5.30 -6.94
N ARG A 2 5.27 6.00 -5.83
CA ARG A 2 5.62 5.56 -4.48
C ARG A 2 4.38 4.98 -3.82
N LEU A 3 4.47 3.72 -3.38
CA LEU A 3 3.46 3.07 -2.58
C LEU A 3 3.95 3.06 -1.13
N THR A 4 3.13 3.56 -0.21
CA THR A 4 3.47 3.53 1.22
C THR A 4 2.43 2.70 1.95
N LEU A 5 2.85 1.57 2.53
CA LEU A 5 2.00 0.76 3.38
C LEU A 5 2.25 1.12 4.84
N ILE A 6 1.26 1.74 5.48
CA ILE A 6 1.29 2.09 6.89
C ILE A 6 0.57 0.98 7.66
N GLY A 7 1.26 0.39 8.62
CA GLY A 7 0.72 -0.68 9.44
C GLY A 7 1.36 -0.74 10.82
N LYS A 8 1.25 -1.90 11.45
CA LYS A 8 2.01 -2.25 12.65
C LYS A 8 2.44 -3.70 12.60
N PRO A 9 3.55 -4.08 13.25
CA PRO A 9 3.92 -5.49 13.39
C PRO A 9 2.85 -6.26 14.18
N GLY A 10 2.67 -7.54 13.84
CA GLY A 10 1.71 -8.42 14.52
C GLY A 10 0.24 -8.15 14.17
N CYS A 11 -0.04 -7.53 13.02
CA CYS A 11 -1.39 -7.29 12.54
C CYS A 11 -1.65 -8.10 11.27
N HIS A 12 -2.53 -9.12 11.35
CA HIS A 12 -2.86 -9.99 10.22
C HIS A 12 -3.34 -9.21 8.98
N LEU A 13 -4.15 -8.17 9.16
CA LEU A 13 -4.59 -7.33 8.04
C LEU A 13 -3.43 -6.61 7.33
N CYS A 14 -2.39 -6.20 8.08
CA CYS A 14 -1.22 -5.57 7.48
C CYS A 14 -0.39 -6.57 6.67
N ASP A 15 -0.32 -7.83 7.12
CA ASP A 15 0.37 -8.89 6.40
C ASP A 15 -0.37 -9.23 5.10
N ASP A 16 -1.70 -9.40 5.16
CA ASP A 16 -2.55 -9.59 3.97
C ASP A 16 -2.39 -8.44 2.96
N ALA A 17 -2.39 -7.20 3.46
CA ALA A 17 -2.21 -6.02 2.60
C ALA A 17 -0.83 -5.99 1.94
N ARG A 18 0.24 -6.41 2.66
CA ARG A 18 1.59 -6.50 2.11
C ARG A 18 1.66 -7.52 0.98
N GLU A 19 1.08 -8.70 1.17
CA GLU A 19 1.02 -9.74 0.14
C GLU A 19 0.27 -9.27 -1.11
N VAL A 20 -0.89 -8.63 -0.93
CA VAL A 20 -1.68 -8.05 -2.03
C VAL A 20 -0.86 -7.02 -2.81
N VAL A 21 -0.20 -6.09 -2.11
CA VAL A 21 0.62 -5.06 -2.76
C VAL A 21 1.82 -5.67 -3.47
N ALA A 22 2.49 -6.65 -2.87
CA ALA A 22 3.61 -7.35 -3.50
C ALA A 22 3.18 -8.05 -4.80
N CYS A 23 2.07 -8.80 -4.76
CA CYS A 23 1.52 -9.52 -5.90
C CYS A 23 1.19 -8.56 -7.07
N VAL A 24 0.48 -7.46 -6.79
CA VAL A 24 0.14 -6.45 -7.82
C VAL A 24 1.41 -5.83 -8.42
N ARG A 25 2.43 -5.55 -7.61
CA ARG A 25 3.70 -4.98 -8.10
C ARG A 25 4.44 -5.97 -9.00
N GLU A 26 4.45 -7.25 -8.67
CA GLU A 26 5.04 -8.30 -9.49
C GLU A 26 4.31 -8.43 -10.84
N GLU A 27 2.97 -8.42 -10.83
CA GLU A 27 2.17 -8.44 -12.06
C GLU A 27 2.46 -7.23 -12.97
N LEU A 28 2.60 -6.03 -12.39
CA LEU A 28 2.93 -4.81 -13.14
C LEU A 28 4.36 -4.89 -13.71
N ALA A 29 5.32 -5.38 -12.93
CA ALA A 29 6.69 -5.56 -13.39
C ALA A 29 6.79 -6.57 -14.56
N ALA A 30 5.91 -7.58 -14.59
CA ALA A 30 5.81 -8.54 -15.69
C ALA A 30 5.10 -7.99 -16.94
N THR A 31 4.35 -6.88 -16.82
CA THR A 31 3.55 -6.31 -17.90
C THR A 31 4.30 -5.16 -18.60
N PRO A 32 4.73 -5.29 -19.87
CA PRO A 32 5.45 -4.25 -20.59
C PRO A 32 4.65 -2.94 -20.67
N GLY A 33 5.34 -1.81 -20.45
CA GLY A 33 4.71 -0.49 -20.48
C GLY A 33 4.02 -0.07 -19.17
N SER A 34 3.98 -0.95 -18.16
CA SER A 34 3.43 -0.59 -16.85
C SER A 34 4.30 0.43 -16.10
N PRO A 35 3.69 1.28 -15.26
CA PRO A 35 4.42 2.25 -14.45
C PRO A 35 5.32 1.57 -13.42
N ARG A 36 6.49 2.15 -13.17
CA ARG A 36 7.40 1.68 -12.11
C ARG A 36 6.87 2.08 -10.74
N THR A 37 6.82 1.12 -9.83
CA THR A 37 6.35 1.30 -8.45
C THR A 37 7.42 0.95 -7.42
N THR A 38 7.63 1.81 -6.43
CA THR A 38 8.41 1.50 -5.22
C THR A 38 7.47 1.25 -4.05
N LEU A 39 7.84 0.36 -3.13
CA LEU A 39 7.08 0.12 -1.89
C LEU A 39 7.92 0.56 -0.70
N GLU A 40 7.31 1.35 0.17
CA GLU A 40 7.84 1.80 1.44
C GLU A 40 6.91 1.32 2.55
N GLU A 41 7.48 0.71 3.58
CA GLU A 41 6.72 0.30 4.76
C GLU A 41 6.97 1.26 5.90
N ARG A 42 5.89 1.66 6.57
CA ARG A 42 5.91 2.55 7.72
C ARG A 42 5.07 1.97 8.83
N SER A 43 5.53 2.18 10.05
CA SER A 43 4.90 1.65 11.25
C SER A 43 4.34 2.79 12.07
N ILE A 44 3.08 2.67 12.51
CA ILE A 44 2.50 3.59 13.49
C ILE A 44 3.14 3.46 14.88
N ILE A 45 3.98 2.45 15.12
CA ILE A 45 4.71 2.29 16.38
C ILE A 45 5.94 3.19 16.41
N ASP A 46 6.57 3.39 15.26
CA ASP A 46 7.84 4.13 15.15
C ASP A 46 7.62 5.62 14.85
N ASP A 47 6.38 6.01 14.49
CA ASP A 47 6.01 7.37 14.11
C ASP A 47 4.71 7.81 14.80
N GLU A 48 4.83 8.79 15.70
CA GLU A 48 3.71 9.33 16.46
C GLU A 48 2.69 10.10 15.59
N ALA A 49 3.14 10.75 14.52
CA ALA A 49 2.24 11.45 13.61
C ALA A 49 1.41 10.45 12.80
N LEU A 50 2.02 9.35 12.34
CA LEU A 50 1.28 8.27 11.68
C LEU A 50 0.32 7.56 12.65
N ARG A 51 0.73 7.37 13.90
CA ARG A 51 -0.13 6.82 14.95
C ARG A 51 -1.36 7.69 15.19
N ALA A 52 -1.17 8.99 15.39
CA ALA A 52 -2.27 9.91 15.64
C ALA A 52 -3.25 9.98 14.46
N ARG A 53 -2.76 9.78 13.23
CA ARG A 53 -3.57 9.89 12.03
C ARG A 53 -4.26 8.59 11.61
N TYR A 54 -3.59 7.45 11.72
CA TYR A 54 -4.00 6.20 11.07
C TYR A 54 -4.17 5.01 12.02
N ALA A 55 -4.00 5.16 13.34
CA ALA A 55 -4.06 4.03 14.28
C ALA A 55 -5.35 3.20 14.22
N GLU A 56 -6.49 3.79 13.86
CA GLU A 56 -7.79 3.11 13.72
C GLU A 56 -8.06 2.59 12.30
N GLU A 57 -7.24 2.98 11.33
CA GLU A 57 -7.45 2.71 9.90
C GLU A 57 -6.43 1.70 9.34
N ILE A 58 -5.37 1.37 10.08
CA ILE A 58 -4.36 0.42 9.61
C ILE A 58 -4.96 -0.95 9.21
N PRO A 59 -4.45 -1.58 8.13
CA PRO A 59 -3.43 -1.08 7.20
C PRO A 59 -3.94 0.05 6.32
N VAL A 60 -3.12 1.06 6.06
CA VAL A 60 -3.41 2.15 5.11
C VAL A 60 -2.40 2.11 3.98
N LEU A 61 -2.87 2.09 2.73
CA LEU A 61 -2.04 2.18 1.54
C LEU A 61 -2.15 3.57 0.93
N LEU A 62 -1.00 4.23 0.74
CA LEU A 62 -0.89 5.47 -0.01
C LEU A 62 -0.26 5.24 -1.37
N ILE A 63 -0.69 6.02 -2.36
CA ILE A 63 -0.08 6.14 -3.68
C ILE A 63 0.34 7.59 -3.85
N ASP A 64 1.65 7.83 -3.94
CA ASP A 64 2.24 9.17 -4.04
C ASP A 64 1.69 10.13 -2.95
N ASP A 65 1.67 9.64 -1.70
CA ASP A 65 1.18 10.32 -0.48
C ASP A 65 -0.34 10.56 -0.41
N GLU A 66 -1.11 10.06 -1.37
CA GLU A 66 -2.57 10.08 -1.37
C GLU A 66 -3.13 8.75 -0.85
N VAL A 67 -4.09 8.78 0.08
CA VAL A 67 -4.72 7.56 0.61
C VAL A 67 -5.50 6.85 -0.51
N HIS A 68 -5.07 5.65 -0.85
CA HIS A 68 -5.76 4.80 -1.82
C HIS A 68 -6.82 3.92 -1.17
N GLY A 69 -6.49 3.34 -0.01
CA GLY A 69 -7.39 2.44 0.72
C GLY A 69 -6.87 2.12 2.11
N TYR A 70 -7.77 1.66 2.96
CA TYR A 70 -7.48 1.27 4.34
C TYR A 70 -8.30 0.03 4.75
N TRP A 71 -7.92 -0.63 5.85
CA TRP A 71 -8.41 -1.94 6.34
C TRP A 71 -8.20 -3.14 5.41
N ARG A 72 -8.79 -3.11 4.22
CA ARG A 72 -8.67 -4.18 3.22
C ARG A 72 -8.24 -3.58 1.89
N ILE A 73 -7.06 -3.96 1.44
CA ILE A 73 -6.54 -3.55 0.14
C ILE A 73 -7.06 -4.51 -0.91
N ASP A 74 -7.77 -3.99 -1.91
CA ASP A 74 -8.27 -4.77 -3.03
C ASP A 74 -7.22 -4.78 -4.17
N PRO A 75 -6.74 -5.96 -4.60
CA PRO A 75 -5.71 -6.06 -5.63
C PRO A 75 -6.15 -5.49 -6.98
N VAL A 76 -7.42 -5.68 -7.36
CA VAL A 76 -7.97 -5.24 -8.65
C VAL A 76 -8.08 -3.71 -8.65
N ARG A 77 -8.59 -3.13 -7.57
CA ARG A 77 -8.70 -1.67 -7.41
C ARG A 77 -7.33 -1.01 -7.38
N LEU A 78 -6.37 -1.60 -6.68
CA LEU A 78 -4.98 -1.12 -6.63
C LEU A 78 -4.36 -1.14 -8.03
N LYS A 79 -4.40 -2.29 -8.71
CA LYS A 79 -3.85 -2.43 -10.07
C LYS A 79 -4.46 -1.42 -11.04
N THR A 80 -5.78 -1.28 -11.02
CA THR A 80 -6.50 -0.32 -11.87
C THR A 80 -6.05 1.11 -11.61
N ALA A 81 -5.90 1.50 -10.34
CA ALA A 81 -5.43 2.84 -9.98
C ALA A 81 -3.98 3.10 -10.41
N LEU A 82 -3.11 2.09 -10.34
CA LEU A 82 -1.73 2.21 -10.80
C LEU A 82 -1.65 2.35 -12.32
N LEU A 83 -2.38 1.51 -13.06
CA LEU A 83 -2.42 1.58 -14.52
C LEU A 83 -3.03 2.88 -15.05
N ALA A 84 -4.02 3.46 -14.36
CA ALA A 84 -4.62 4.73 -14.74
C ALA A 84 -3.68 5.94 -14.56
N ARG A 85 -2.55 5.78 -13.86
CA ARG A 85 -1.58 6.84 -13.53
C ARG A 85 -0.26 6.70 -14.29
N GLY A 86 -0.11 5.68 -15.14
CA GLY A 86 1.03 5.45 -16.04
C GLY A 86 0.68 5.74 -17.49
#